data_AF-A0A3M1MHX9-F1
#
_entry.id   AF-A0A3M1MHX9-F1
#
_cell.length_a   1.000
_cell.length_b   1.000
_cell.length_c   1.000
_cell.angle_alpha   90.00
_cell.angle_beta   90.00
_cell.angle_gamma   90.00
#
_symmetry.space_group_name_H-M   'P 1'
#
loop_
_entity.id
_entity.type
_entity.pdbx_description
1 polymer ?
#
loop_
_entity_poly.entity_id
_entity_poly.type
_entity_poly.pdbx_seq_one_letter_code
_entity_poly.pdbx_strand_id
1 'polypeptide(L)' 'LCGFLMACALVRPQGLRDLKAKSVRKKMKQASFAAAINRDDLVRGAEDFGVDLNEHIEFCAAAMQGIAPELGLAPSS' A
#
# COMPACT_ATOMS: atom_id res chain seq x y z
N LEU A 1 -7.42 1.69 1.46
CA LEU A 1 -5.93 1.70 1.38
C LEU A 1 -5.30 0.31 1.25
N CYS A 2 -5.56 -0.63 2.17
CA CYS A 2 -4.83 -1.90 2.25
C CYS A 2 -4.80 -2.71 0.94
N GLY A 3 -5.91 -2.83 0.21
CA GLY A 3 -5.93 -3.52 -1.08
C GLY A 3 -4.96 -2.94 -2.13
N PHE A 4 -4.73 -1.62 -2.09
CA PHE A 4 -3.74 -0.97 -2.96
C PHE A 4 -2.31 -1.29 -2.53
N LEU A 5 -2.04 -1.38 -1.22
CA LEU A 5 -0.75 -1.80 -0.68
C LEU A 5 -0.45 -3.25 -1.02
N MET A 6 -1.45 -4.14 -0.94
CA MET A 6 -1.31 -5.52 -1.40
C MET A 6 -0.94 -5.59 -2.88
N ALA A 7 -1.64 -4.85 -3.75
CA ALA A 7 -1.30 -4.78 -5.17
C ALA A 7 0.14 -4.29 -5.40
N CYS A 8 0.59 -3.30 -4.62
CA CYS A 8 1.98 -2.83 -4.66
C CYS A 8 2.98 -3.90 -4.24
N ALA A 9 2.65 -4.72 -3.24
CA ALA A 9 3.48 -5.82 -2.77
C ALA A 9 3.57 -6.96 -3.78
N LEU A 10 2.46 -7.33 -4.43
CA LEU A 10 2.38 -8.43 -5.39
C LEU A 10 3.27 -8.24 -6.64
N VAL A 11 3.58 -7.00 -7.01
CA VAL A 11 4.44 -6.68 -8.16
C VAL A 11 5.91 -6.45 -7.78
N ARG A 12 6.29 -6.78 -6.54
CA ARG A 12 7.63 -6.57 -5.99
C ARG A 12 8.22 -7.91 -5.54
N PRO A 13 9.48 -8.24 -5.88
CA PRO A 13 10.11 -9.48 -5.40
C PRO A 13 10.20 -9.54 -3.86
N GLN A 14 10.33 -8.39 -3.21
CA GLN A 14 10.43 -8.28 -1.74
C GLN A 14 9.06 -8.18 -1.04
N GLY A 15 7.94 -8.30 -1.75
CA GLY A 15 6.60 -8.27 -1.17
C GLY A 15 6.30 -6.95 -0.45
N LEU A 16 5.91 -7.01 0.83
CA LEU A 16 5.69 -5.83 1.69
C LEU A 16 6.98 -5.26 2.30
N ARG A 17 8.10 -6.02 2.27
CA ARG A 17 9.36 -5.60 2.89
C ARG A 17 9.83 -4.28 2.28
N ASP A 18 10.17 -3.33 3.15
CA ASP A 18 10.63 -1.99 2.80
C ASP A 18 9.68 -1.22 1.84
N LEU A 19 8.37 -1.51 1.88
CA LEU A 19 7.39 -0.76 1.10
C LEU A 19 7.20 0.64 1.68
N LYS A 20 7.78 1.64 1.02
CA LYS A 20 7.68 3.05 1.43
C LYS A 20 6.58 3.81 0.69
N ALA A 21 6.03 4.84 1.34
CA ALA A 21 4.96 5.69 0.82
C ALA A 21 5.33 6.34 -0.51
N LYS A 22 6.61 6.69 -0.73
CA LYS A 22 7.07 7.22 -2.03
C LYS A 22 6.80 6.25 -3.19
N SER A 23 7.02 4.96 -3.00
CA SER A 23 6.77 3.92 -4.02
C SER A 23 5.27 3.75 -4.27
N VAL A 24 4.47 3.80 -3.21
CA VAL A 24 3.00 3.74 -3.28
C VAL A 24 2.43 4.97 -4.00
N ARG A 25 2.87 6.18 -3.63
CA ARG A 25 2.50 7.43 -4.31
C ARG A 25 2.86 7.40 -5.81
N LYS A 26 4.01 6.83 -6.17
CA LYS A 26 4.38 6.63 -7.59
C LYS A 26 3.40 5.71 -8.30
N LYS A 27 2.93 4.64 -7.65
CA LYS A 27 1.91 3.74 -8.19
C LYS A 27 0.53 4.37 -8.27
N MET A 28 0.14 5.24 -7.33
CA MET A 28 -1.14 5.95 -7.40
C MET A 28 -1.28 6.81 -8.66
N LYS A 29 -0.17 7.37 -9.17
CA LYS A 29 -0.10 8.13 -10.43
C LYS A 29 -0.27 7.28 -11.69
N GLN A 30 -0.16 5.95 -11.58
CA GLN A 30 -0.37 5.02 -12.69
C GLN A 30 -1.85 4.62 -12.71
N ALA A 31 -2.66 5.27 -13.55
CA ALA A 31 -4.10 5.03 -13.61
C ALA A 31 -4.46 3.56 -13.94
N SER A 32 -3.67 2.90 -14.78
CA SER A 32 -3.86 1.49 -15.16
C SER A 32 -3.52 0.50 -14.03
N PHE A 33 -2.67 0.88 -13.09
CA PHE A 33 -2.23 -0.03 -12.03
C PHE A 33 -3.32 -0.20 -10.98
N ALA A 34 -3.83 -1.40 -10.74
CA ALA A 34 -4.96 -1.61 -9.82
C ALA A 34 -6.13 -0.63 -10.10
N ALA A 35 -6.53 -0.55 -11.38
CA ALA A 35 -7.51 0.40 -11.89
C ALA A 35 -8.90 0.31 -11.22
N ALA A 36 -9.22 -0.84 -10.62
CA ALA A 36 -10.47 -1.04 -9.86
C ALA A 36 -10.51 -0.30 -8.51
N ILE A 37 -9.39 0.25 -8.03
CA ILE A 37 -9.31 0.94 -6.74
C ILE A 37 -9.47 2.45 -6.96
N ASN A 38 -10.47 3.07 -6.34
CA ASN A 38 -10.63 4.52 -6.37
C ASN A 38 -9.49 5.21 -5.59
N ARG A 39 -8.83 6.21 -6.21
CA ARG A 39 -7.72 6.96 -5.57
C ARG A 39 -8.23 7.99 -4.59
N ASP A 40 -9.41 8.56 -4.82
CA ASP A 40 -9.98 9.55 -3.94
C ASP A 40 -10.31 8.93 -2.58
N ASP A 41 -10.82 7.70 -2.56
CA ASP A 41 -11.07 6.95 -1.32
C ASP A 41 -9.78 6.65 -0.53
N LEU A 42 -8.62 6.56 -1.20
CA LEU A 42 -7.33 6.42 -0.51
C LEU A 42 -6.94 7.69 0.22
N VAL A 43 -7.16 8.84 -0.42
CA VAL A 43 -6.84 10.17 0.14
C VAL A 43 -7.81 10.49 1.26
N ARG A 44 -9.11 10.38 0.99
CA ARG A 44 -10.18 10.64 1.97
C ARG A 44 -10.05 9.76 3.21
N GLY A 45 -9.68 8.49 3.05
CA GLY A 45 -9.45 7.61 4.20
C GLY A 45 -8.38 8.14 5.16
N ALA A 46 -7.31 8.78 4.66
CA ALA A 46 -6.32 9.42 5.53
C ALA A 46 -6.86 10.72 6.17
N GLU A 47 -7.62 11.51 5.40
CA GLU A 47 -8.24 12.75 5.87
C GLU A 47 -9.30 12.50 6.97
N ASP A 48 -10.09 11.43 6.86
CA ASP A 48 -11.10 11.04 7.84
C ASP A 48 -10.49 10.73 9.22
N PHE A 49 -9.23 10.25 9.23
CA PHE A 49 -8.45 10.05 10.45
C PHE A 49 -7.62 11.29 10.86
N GLY A 50 -7.64 12.36 10.06
CA GLY A 50 -6.88 13.59 10.32
C GLY A 50 -5.37 13.43 10.19
N VAL A 51 -4.89 12.47 9.38
CA VAL A 51 -3.45 12.17 9.22
C VAL A 51 -2.96 12.42 7.80
N ASP A 52 -1.65 12.64 7.62
CA ASP A 52 -1.08 12.74 6.27
C ASP A 52 -1.17 11.39 5.54
N LEU A 53 -1.39 11.43 4.23
CA LEU A 53 -1.48 10.22 3.41
C LEU A 53 -0.19 9.38 3.45
N ASN A 54 1.01 9.98 3.51
CA ASN A 54 2.23 9.17 3.66
C ASN A 54 2.26 8.47 4.99
N GLU A 55 1.90 9.17 6.07
CA GLU A 55 1.87 8.60 7.41
C GLU A 55 0.90 7.42 7.45
N HIS A 56 -0.30 7.60 6.89
CA HIS A 56 -1.28 6.53 6.79
C HIS A 56 -0.78 5.33 5.95
N ILE A 57 -0.07 5.60 4.84
CA ILE A 57 0.56 4.55 4.03
C ILE A 57 1.64 3.80 4.80
N GLU A 58 2.60 4.49 5.42
CA GLU A 58 3.68 3.86 6.17
C GLU A 58 3.12 3.07 7.36
N PHE A 59 2.12 3.61 8.07
CA PHE A 59 1.45 2.95 9.18
C PHE A 59 0.79 1.64 8.74
N CYS A 60 -0.07 1.69 7.70
CA CYS A 60 -0.73 0.49 7.20
C CYS A 60 0.26 -0.52 6.61
N ALA A 61 1.30 -0.07 5.90
CA ALA A 61 2.33 -0.94 5.35
C ALA A 61 3.11 -1.67 6.46
N ALA A 62 3.49 -0.96 7.53
CA ALA A 62 4.18 -1.54 8.68
C ALA A 62 3.30 -2.56 9.41
N ALA A 63 2.02 -2.24 9.64
CA ALA A 63 1.07 -3.17 10.25
C ALA A 63 0.90 -4.44 9.41
N MET A 64 0.71 -4.29 8.10
CA MET A 64 0.58 -5.43 7.17
C MET A 64 1.87 -6.25 7.07
N GLN A 65 3.04 -5.63 7.20
CA GLN A 65 4.32 -6.34 7.18
C GLN A 65 4.44 -7.35 8.33
N GLY A 66 3.87 -7.04 9.51
CA GLY A 66 3.85 -7.94 10.65
C GLY A 66 3.06 -9.24 10.42
N ILE A 67 2.10 -9.21 9.49
CA ILE A 67 1.23 -10.34 9.12
C ILE A 67 1.42 -10.76 7.65
N ALA A 68 2.52 -10.35 7.01
CA ALA A 68 2.75 -10.60 5.59
C ALA A 68 2.65 -12.09 5.17
N PRO A 69 3.10 -13.08 5.98
CA PRO A 69 2.92 -14.49 5.65
C PRO A 69 1.45 -14.91 5.54
N GLU A 70 0.59 -14.42 6.44
CA GLU A 70 -0.85 -14.74 6.47
C GLU A 70 -1.58 -14.12 5.28
N LEU A 71 -1.11 -12.97 4.80
CA LEU A 71 -1.63 -12.29 3.63
C LEU A 71 -1.13 -12.90 2.31
N GLY A 72 -0.26 -13.92 2.34
CA GLY A 72 0.40 -14.46 1.15
C GLY A 72 1.38 -13.49 0.49
N LEU A 73 1.94 -12.55 1.27
CA LEU A 73 2.83 -11.47 0.83
C LEU A 73 4.25 -11.59 1.38
N ALA A 74 4.63 -12.77 1.87
CA ALA A 74 6.00 -13.06 2.25
C ALA A 74 6.94 -12.88 1.03
N PRO A 75 8.20 -12.45 1.22
CA PRO A 75 9.17 -12.36 0.15
C PRO A 75 9.32 -13.71 -0.55
N SER A 76 9.35 -13.72 -1.89
CA SER A 76 9.47 -14.94 -2.69
C SER A 76 10.91 -15.45 -2.82
N SER A 77 11.85 -14.90 -2.05
CA SER A 77 13.30 -15.20 -2.09
C SER A 77 13.98 -14.90 -0.76
#